data_AF-A0A8X6QYX2-F1
#
_entry.id   AF-A0A8X6QYX2-F1
#
_cell.length_a   1.000
_cell.length_b   1.000
_cell.length_c   1.000
_cell.angle_alpha   90.00
_cell.angle_beta   90.00
_cell.angle_gamma   90.00
#
_symmetry.space_group_name_H-M   'P 1'
#
loop_
_entity.id
_entity.type
_entity.pdbx_description
1 polymer ?
#
loop_
_entity_poly.entity_id
_entity_poly.type
_entity_poly.pdbx_seq_one_letter_code
_entity_poly.pdbx_strand_id
1 'polypeptide(L)'
;MTNCSGPDITQVKRKQNDGKRAMTYCNTALVDYNGFMGGLDLSDLKICLYDFDRRSTKWREKVFYKLLIMADVNTRILFQETKHKKMPLLLYIVPEIESLFAQDKENALVKRKKSDCPSNAIKLMLNVEDHLPLEGPKKKMCPLCQTK
;
A
#
# COMPACT_ATOMS: atom_id res chain seq x y z
N MET A 1 -12.96 27.37 20.37
CA MET A 1 -12.87 27.71 21.81
C MET A 1 -11.93 26.71 22.45
N THR A 2 -10.85 27.15 23.10
CA THR A 2 -9.93 26.29 23.85
C THR A 2 -10.30 26.34 25.33
N ASN A 3 -10.55 25.17 25.94
CA ASN A 3 -10.94 25.06 27.35
C ASN A 3 -9.72 24.98 28.30
N CYS A 4 -8.52 24.73 27.77
CA CYS A 4 -7.33 24.41 28.58
C CYS A 4 -6.14 25.35 28.36
N SER A 5 -6.24 26.32 27.45
CA SER A 5 -5.15 27.25 27.12
C SER A 5 -5.46 28.63 27.70
N GLY A 6 -4.58 29.16 28.55
CA GLY A 6 -4.68 30.53 29.07
C GLY A 6 -4.53 31.59 27.98
N PRO A 7 -4.71 32.89 28.30
CA PRO A 7 -4.55 34.00 27.35
C PRO A 7 -3.06 34.29 27.02
N ASP A 8 -2.22 33.25 26.99
CA ASP A 8 -0.80 33.38 26.75
C ASP A 8 -0.52 33.81 25.32
N ILE A 9 0.41 34.75 25.16
CA ILE A 9 0.82 35.28 23.87
C ILE A 9 2.25 34.81 23.61
N THR A 10 2.44 34.17 22.47
CA THR A 10 3.74 33.69 21.99
C THR A 10 4.15 34.42 20.71
N GLN A 11 5.45 34.55 20.48
CA GLN A 11 5.96 35.10 19.24
C GLN A 11 6.18 34.00 18.20
N VAL A 12 5.66 34.21 16.99
CA VAL A 12 5.73 33.23 15.89
C VAL A 12 6.26 33.91 14.63
N LYS A 13 7.07 33.20 13.85
CA LYS A 13 7.51 33.66 12.54
C LYS A 13 6.40 33.47 11.53
N ARG A 14 5.87 34.56 10.97
CA ARG A 14 4.89 34.52 9.87
C ARG A 14 5.48 35.12 8.59
N LYS A 15 5.11 34.51 7.46
CA LYS A 15 5.45 35.03 6.14
C LYS A 15 4.50 36.18 5.82
N GLN A 16 5.04 37.35 5.54
CA GLN A 16 4.27 38.50 5.08
C GLN A 16 4.05 38.44 3.56
N ASN A 17 3.15 39.28 3.05
CA ASN A 17 2.86 39.36 1.61
C ASN A 17 4.11 39.66 0.77
N ASP A 18 5.07 40.41 1.33
CA ASP A 18 6.37 40.71 0.72
C ASP A 18 7.35 39.52 0.70
N GLY A 19 6.89 38.32 1.08
CA GLY A 19 7.69 37.09 1.12
C GLY A 19 8.66 36.98 2.30
N LYS A 20 8.95 38.09 3.00
CA LYS A 20 9.80 38.14 4.19
C LYS A 20 9.10 37.48 5.39
N ARG A 21 9.89 36.87 6.28
CA ARG A 21 9.40 36.32 7.56
C ARG A 21 9.58 37.34 8.66
N ALA A 22 8.50 37.75 9.30
CA ALA A 22 8.50 38.68 10.43
C ALA A 22 8.03 37.97 11.71
N MET A 23 8.50 38.45 12.86
CA MET A 23 8.00 38.01 14.16
C MET A 23 6.65 38.68 14.41
N THR A 24 5.64 37.89 14.78
CA THR A 24 4.30 38.39 15.09
C THR A 24 3.79 37.71 16.35
N TYR A 25 3.15 38.47 17.22
CA TYR A 25 2.51 37.95 18.41
C TYR A 25 1.24 37.19 18.04
N CYS A 26 1.06 36.00 18.59
CA CYS A 26 -0.12 35.16 18.41
C CYS A 26 -0.49 34.51 19.74
N ASN A 27 -1.77 34.24 19.94
CA ASN A 27 -2.21 33.46 21.09
C ASN A 27 -1.67 32.04 20.98
N THR A 28 -1.11 31.51 22.07
CA THR A 28 -0.57 30.14 22.17
C THR A 28 -1.60 29.10 21.72
N ALA A 29 -2.87 29.27 22.09
CA ALA A 29 -3.96 28.38 21.67
C ALA A 29 -4.08 28.25 20.14
N LEU A 30 -3.86 29.35 19.40
CA LEU A 30 -3.89 29.35 17.94
C LEU A 30 -2.64 28.69 17.35
N VAL A 31 -1.49 28.82 18.02
CA VAL A 31 -0.24 28.18 17.60
C VAL A 31 -0.37 26.67 17.75
N ASP A 32 -0.84 26.21 18.90
CA ASP A 32 -1.06 24.79 19.19
C ASP A 32 -2.07 24.19 18.23
N TYR A 33 -3.20 24.87 18.02
CA TYR A 33 -4.20 24.43 17.04
C TYR A 33 -3.60 24.24 15.66
N ASN A 34 -2.89 25.23 15.14
CA ASN A 34 -2.26 25.13 13.82
C ASN A 34 -1.17 24.04 13.75
N GLY A 35 -0.49 23.75 14.87
CA GLY A 35 0.49 22.68 14.97
C GLY A 35 -0.13 21.28 14.90
N PHE A 36 -1.31 21.09 15.50
CA PHE A 36 -1.96 19.78 15.59
C PHE A 36 -3.04 19.52 14.54
N MET A 37 -3.63 20.56 13.94
CA MET A 37 -4.76 20.46 12.99
C MET A 37 -4.48 19.50 11.82
N GLY A 38 -3.25 19.45 11.33
CA GLY A 38 -2.89 18.62 10.17
C GLY A 38 -2.80 17.11 10.44
N GLY A 39 -3.03 16.65 11.67
CA GLY A 39 -2.89 15.23 12.03
C GLY A 39 -3.83 14.32 11.22
N LEU A 40 -5.08 14.75 11.02
CA LEU A 40 -6.07 14.00 10.24
C LEU A 40 -5.71 13.97 8.76
N ASP A 41 -5.42 15.13 8.17
CA ASP A 41 -5.03 15.24 6.75
C ASP A 41 -3.78 14.40 6.43
N LEU A 42 -2.81 14.37 7.36
CA LEU A 42 -1.62 13.53 7.24
C LEU A 42 -1.93 12.04 7.32
N SER A 43 -2.91 11.65 8.14
CA SER A 43 -3.39 10.25 8.21
C SER A 43 -4.07 9.86 6.90
N ASP A 44 -4.97 10.71 6.41
CA ASP A 44 -5.70 10.47 5.16
C ASP A 44 -4.75 10.39 3.97
N LEU A 45 -3.74 11.28 3.91
CA LEU A 45 -2.69 11.21 2.90
C LEU A 45 -1.95 9.87 2.92
N LYS A 46 -1.57 9.37 4.11
CA LYS A 46 -0.87 8.08 4.24
C LYS A 46 -1.71 6.90 3.75
N ILE A 47 -3.02 6.94 3.98
CA ILE A 47 -3.97 5.93 3.51
C ILE A 47 -4.15 6.02 1.98
N CYS A 48 -4.29 7.23 1.45
CA CYS A 48 -4.49 7.47 0.01
C CYS A 48 -3.29 7.05 -0.86
N LEU A 49 -2.07 7.04 -0.33
CA LEU A 49 -0.87 6.61 -1.08
C LEU A 49 -0.93 5.14 -1.54
N TYR A 50 -1.67 4.29 -0.84
CA TYR A 50 -1.81 2.86 -1.13
C TYR A 50 -3.28 2.47 -1.28
N ASP A 51 -4.07 3.36 -1.86
CA ASP A 51 -5.50 3.13 -1.97
C ASP A 51 -5.81 1.88 -2.82
N PHE A 52 -6.64 1.00 -2.26
CA PHE A 52 -7.15 -0.16 -2.99
C PHE A 52 -8.36 0.27 -3.82
N ASP A 53 -8.12 0.71 -5.06
CA ASP A 53 -9.22 1.00 -6.00
C ASP A 53 -9.78 -0.29 -6.63
N ARG A 54 -10.26 -1.19 -5.77
CA ARG A 54 -11.01 -2.35 -6.22
C ARG A 54 -12.39 -1.86 -6.66
N ARG A 55 -12.75 -2.08 -7.94
CA ARG A 55 -14.12 -1.92 -8.44
C ARG A 55 -15.07 -2.84 -7.67
N SER A 56 -15.60 -2.36 -6.55
CA SER A 56 -16.71 -2.95 -5.84
C SER A 56 -17.92 -2.03 -5.91
N THR A 57 -19.06 -2.62 -6.23
CA THR A 57 -20.35 -1.93 -6.22
C THR A 57 -20.93 -1.80 -4.81
N LYS A 58 -20.43 -2.57 -3.83
CA LYS A 58 -20.96 -2.61 -2.46
C LYS A 58 -20.15 -1.69 -1.55
N TRP A 59 -20.82 -0.70 -0.94
CA TRP A 59 -20.19 0.28 -0.04
C TRP A 59 -19.46 -0.37 1.16
N ARG A 60 -19.99 -1.47 1.70
CA ARG A 60 -19.40 -2.20 2.84
C ARG A 60 -18.00 -2.72 2.56
N GLU A 61 -17.78 -3.20 1.34
CA GLU A 61 -16.46 -3.71 0.93
C GLU A 61 -15.45 -2.56 0.87
N LYS A 62 -15.86 -1.37 0.41
CA LYS A 62 -15.01 -0.17 0.41
C LYS A 62 -14.60 0.21 1.83
N VAL A 63 -15.53 0.21 2.78
CA VAL A 63 -15.24 0.51 4.19
C VAL A 63 -14.25 -0.51 4.76
N PHE A 64 -14.47 -1.80 4.50
CA PHE A 64 -13.55 -2.85 4.94
C PHE A 64 -12.10 -2.62 4.46
N TYR A 65 -11.90 -2.36 3.16
CA TYR A 65 -10.57 -2.12 2.62
C TYR A 65 -9.90 -0.85 3.18
N LYS A 66 -10.69 0.21 3.42
CA LYS A 66 -10.19 1.42 4.08
C LYS A 66 -9.74 1.15 5.51
N LEU A 67 -10.50 0.37 6.26
CA LEU A 67 -10.12 -0.03 7.63
C LEU A 67 -8.86 -0.91 7.62
N LEU A 68 -8.70 -1.80 6.64
CA LEU A 68 -7.53 -2.66 6.50
C LEU A 68 -6.25 -1.85 6.27
N ILE A 69 -6.23 -0.94 5.29
CA ILE A 69 -5.06 -0.07 5.05
C ILE A 69 -4.77 0.83 6.25
N MET A 70 -5.80 1.35 6.91
CA MET A 70 -5.62 2.16 8.11
C MET A 70 -4.95 1.35 9.23
N ALA A 71 -5.33 0.08 9.40
CA ALA A 71 -4.67 -0.82 10.35
C ALA A 71 -3.19 -1.02 9.99
N ASP A 72 -2.87 -1.33 8.72
CA ASP A 72 -1.49 -1.52 8.26
C ASP A 72 -0.62 -0.25 8.43
N VAL A 73 -1.19 0.93 8.20
CA VAL A 73 -0.51 2.21 8.46
C VAL A 73 -0.19 2.36 9.95
N ASN A 74 -1.13 1.99 10.82
CA ASN A 74 -0.98 2.09 12.27
C ASN A 74 0.01 1.06 12.83
N THR A 75 -0.07 -0.20 12.40
CA THR A 75 0.89 -1.25 12.80
C THR A 75 2.30 -0.90 12.36
N ARG A 76 2.47 -0.32 11.17
CA ARG A 76 3.76 0.23 10.73
C ARG A 76 4.25 1.35 11.64
N ILE A 77 3.39 2.30 12.04
CA ILE A 77 3.79 3.38 12.96
C ILE A 77 4.31 2.78 14.27
N LEU A 78 3.58 1.84 14.86
CA LEU A 78 4.01 1.13 16.07
C LEU A 78 5.33 0.37 15.88
N PHE A 79 5.52 -0.28 14.73
CA PHE A 79 6.78 -0.95 14.38
C PHE A 79 7.95 0.04 14.31
N GLN A 80 7.74 1.22 13.72
CA GLN A 80 8.76 2.26 13.62
C GLN A 80 9.12 2.85 14.98
N GLU A 81 8.14 3.00 15.86
CA GLU A 81 8.34 3.48 17.23
C GLU A 81 9.11 2.46 18.07
N THR A 82 8.77 1.18 17.96
CA THR A 82 9.41 0.11 18.75
C THR A 82 10.81 -0.26 18.26
N LYS A 83 11.07 -0.21 16.94
CA LYS A 83 12.38 -0.56 16.34
C LYS A 83 13.25 0.65 16.02
N HIS A 84 12.76 1.87 16.23
CA HIS A 84 13.42 3.14 15.87
C HIS A 84 13.95 3.18 14.42
N LYS A 85 13.32 2.43 13.51
CA LYS A 85 13.74 2.29 12.11
C LYS A 85 12.66 2.85 11.20
N LYS A 86 13.03 3.80 10.35
CA LYS A 86 12.13 4.31 9.31
C LYS A 86 12.05 3.30 8.16
N MET A 87 10.83 3.00 7.74
CA MET A 87 10.56 2.06 6.64
C MET A 87 9.37 2.55 5.81
N PRO A 88 9.47 2.59 4.47
CA PRO A 88 8.32 2.93 3.63
C PRO A 88 7.23 1.86 3.76
N LEU A 89 5.96 2.26 3.55
CA LEU A 89 4.81 1.40 3.79
C LEU A 89 4.81 0.13 2.91
N LEU A 90 5.18 0.22 1.63
CA LEU A 90 5.24 -0.94 0.74
C LEU A 90 6.18 -2.04 1.28
N LEU A 91 7.37 -1.65 1.76
CA LEU A 91 8.35 -2.60 2.30
C LEU A 91 7.92 -3.23 3.63
N TYR A 92 6.95 -2.63 4.32
CA TYR A 92 6.34 -3.20 5.51
C TYR A 92 5.24 -4.20 5.15
N ILE A 93 4.32 -3.79 4.26
CA ILE A 93 3.15 -4.59 3.89
C ILE A 93 3.53 -5.87 3.14
N VAL A 94 4.47 -5.83 2.18
CA VAL A 94 4.77 -7.00 1.33
C VAL A 94 5.24 -8.22 2.13
N PRO A 95 6.26 -8.12 3.01
CA PRO A 95 6.69 -9.26 3.83
C PRO A 95 5.62 -9.71 4.83
N GLU A 96 4.84 -8.78 5.36
CA GLU A 96 3.73 -9.09 6.28
C GLU A 96 2.68 -9.96 5.58
N ILE A 97 2.25 -9.55 4.40
CA ILE A 97 1.30 -10.32 3.57
C ILE A 97 1.89 -11.67 3.17
N GLU A 98 3.17 -11.73 2.78
CA GLU A 98 3.84 -13.00 2.46
C GLU A 98 3.84 -13.96 3.65
N SER A 99 4.08 -13.46 4.86
CA SER A 99 4.04 -14.26 6.09
C SER A 99 2.64 -14.79 6.40
N LEU A 100 1.60 -13.98 6.18
CA LEU A 100 0.20 -14.40 6.36
C LEU A 100 -0.18 -15.48 5.34
N PHE A 101 0.21 -15.32 4.08
CA PHE A 101 -0.01 -16.34 3.06
C PHE A 101 0.74 -17.65 3.33
N ALA A 102 1.91 -17.60 3.95
CA ALA A 102 2.64 -18.80 4.34
C ALA A 102 1.87 -19.59 5.41
N GLN A 103 1.38 -18.90 6.45
CA GLN A 103 0.58 -19.52 7.51
C GLN A 103 -0.74 -20.09 6.99
N ASP A 104 -1.43 -19.37 6.11
CA ASP A 104 -2.68 -19.83 5.51
C ASP A 104 -2.49 -21.12 4.70
N LYS A 105 -1.37 -21.27 3.99
CA LYS A 105 -1.07 -22.51 3.24
C LYS A 105 -0.88 -23.70 4.16
N GLU A 106 -0.29 -23.49 5.34
CA GLU A 106 -0.07 -24.55 6.33
C GLU A 106 -1.39 -24.94 7.02
N ASN A 107 -2.25 -23.96 7.30
CA ASN A 107 -3.53 -24.16 8.00
C ASN A 107 -4.71 -24.53 7.08
N ALA A 108 -4.52 -24.53 5.75
CA ALA A 108 -5.58 -24.84 4.80
C ALA A 108 -6.01 -26.32 4.88
N LEU A 109 -7.16 -26.57 5.52
CA LEU A 109 -7.83 -27.89 5.58
C LEU A 109 -8.17 -28.45 4.20
N VAL A 110 -8.43 -27.57 3.23
CA VAL A 110 -8.69 -27.92 1.83
C VAL A 110 -7.56 -27.34 1.00
N LYS A 111 -6.68 -28.22 0.51
CA LYS A 111 -5.78 -27.87 -0.59
C LYS A 111 -6.68 -27.58 -1.78
N ARG A 112 -6.92 -26.28 -2.08
CA ARG A 112 -7.54 -25.88 -3.35
C ARG A 112 -6.71 -26.57 -4.42
N LYS A 113 -7.29 -27.55 -5.13
CA LYS A 113 -6.70 -28.01 -6.38
C LYS A 113 -6.53 -26.74 -7.18
N LYS A 114 -5.29 -26.35 -7.48
CA LYS A 114 -5.07 -25.45 -8.60
C LYS A 114 -5.86 -26.11 -9.72
N SER A 115 -6.92 -25.47 -10.22
CA SER A 115 -7.27 -25.73 -11.61
C SER A 115 -5.95 -25.57 -12.34
N ASP A 116 -5.53 -26.55 -13.12
CA ASP A 116 -4.32 -26.51 -13.93
C ASP A 116 -4.39 -25.35 -14.92
N CYS A 117 -4.36 -24.12 -14.44
CA CYS A 117 -3.73 -23.03 -15.11
C CYS A 117 -2.26 -23.26 -14.81
N PRO A 118 -1.49 -23.81 -15.76
CA PRO A 118 -0.08 -24.00 -15.55
C PRO A 118 0.49 -22.64 -15.18
N SER A 119 1.10 -22.54 -13.99
CA SER A 119 2.00 -21.43 -13.72
C SER A 119 2.96 -21.39 -14.91
N ASN A 120 3.12 -20.23 -15.55
CA ASN A 120 3.98 -20.07 -16.73
C ASN A 120 5.42 -20.62 -16.52
N ALA A 121 5.81 -20.90 -15.27
CA ALA A 121 7.03 -21.60 -14.88
C ALA A 121 7.09 -23.12 -15.21
N ILE A 122 6.00 -23.80 -15.56
CA ILE A 122 6.03 -25.22 -16.00
C ILE A 122 6.17 -25.34 -17.53
N LYS A 123 6.11 -24.21 -18.27
CA LYS A 123 6.33 -24.21 -19.72
C LYS A 123 7.81 -24.25 -20.14
N LEU A 124 8.74 -24.27 -19.18
CA LEU A 124 10.12 -24.60 -19.44
C LEU A 124 10.26 -26.11 -19.44
N MET A 125 9.89 -26.70 -20.58
CA MET A 125 10.27 -28.06 -20.96
C MET A 125 11.80 -28.12 -20.98
N LEU A 126 12.42 -28.53 -19.88
CA LEU A 126 13.88 -28.55 -19.75
C LEU A 126 14.58 -29.49 -20.75
N ASN A 127 13.86 -30.26 -21.57
CA ASN A 127 14.41 -31.20 -22.55
C ASN A 127 13.57 -31.34 -23.84
N VAL A 128 12.79 -30.34 -24.24
CA VAL A 128 12.21 -30.32 -25.59
C VAL A 128 12.90 -29.19 -26.33
N GLU A 129 13.80 -29.54 -27.25
CA GLU A 129 14.34 -28.57 -28.20
C GLU A 129 13.17 -27.79 -28.80
N ASP A 130 13.32 -26.46 -28.88
CA ASP A 130 12.29 -25.57 -29.40
C ASP A 130 11.81 -26.08 -30.76
N HIS A 131 10.58 -26.59 -30.82
CA HIS A 131 9.96 -26.99 -32.09
C HIS A 131 9.47 -25.74 -32.83
N LEU A 132 10.42 -24.86 -33.13
CA LEU A 132 10.21 -23.76 -34.05
C LEU A 132 9.85 -24.36 -35.43
N PRO A 133 8.87 -23.80 -36.15
CA PRO A 133 8.63 -24.19 -37.53
C PRO A 133 9.89 -23.93 -38.36
N LEU A 134 10.55 -24.98 -38.84
CA LEU A 134 11.64 -24.83 -39.80
C LEU A 134 11.08 -24.23 -41.08
N GLU A 135 11.71 -23.17 -41.58
CA GLU A 135 11.31 -22.48 -42.81
C GLU A 135 11.49 -23.42 -44.01
N GLY A 136 10.42 -24.12 -44.39
CA GLY A 136 10.35 -24.97 -45.58
C GLY A 136 9.16 -24.59 -46.46
N PRO A 137 9.17 -24.96 -47.75
CA PRO A 137 8.16 -24.52 -48.72
C PRO A 137 6.74 -25.06 -48.45
N LYS A 138 6.54 -25.92 -47.45
CA LYS A 138 5.24 -26.45 -47.07
C LYS A 138 5.00 -26.21 -45.59
N LYS A 139 4.23 -25.17 -45.25
CA LYS A 139 3.70 -24.96 -43.89
C LYS A 139 2.76 -26.12 -43.55
N LYS A 140 3.22 -27.04 -42.69
CA LYS A 140 2.34 -27.98 -41.99
C LYS A 140 2.47 -27.64 -40.51
N MET A 141 1.34 -27.25 -39.92
CA MET A 141 1.23 -27.00 -38.48
C MET A 141 1.85 -28.16 -37.68
N CYS A 142 2.42 -27.86 -36.51
CA CYS A 142 2.98 -28.88 -35.63
C CYS A 142 1.94 -29.98 -35.33
N PRO A 143 2.25 -31.28 -35.55
CA PRO A 143 1.30 -32.37 -35.37
C PRO A 143 0.83 -32.51 -33.91
N LEU A 144 1.61 -32.03 -32.93
CA LEU A 144 1.21 -31.99 -31.52
C LEU A 144 0.29 -30.80 -31.18
N CYS A 145 0.34 -29.72 -31.96
CA CYS A 145 -0.52 -28.54 -31.81
C CYS A 145 -1.79 -28.60 -32.67
N GLN A 146 -1.93 -29.60 -33.55
CA GLN A 146 -3.11 -29.78 -34.39
C GLN A 146 -4.27 -30.49 -33.66
N THR A 147 -4.04 -31.07 -32.49
CA THR A 147 -5.08 -31.80 -31.75
C THR A 147 -5.41 -31.15 -30.40
N LYS A 148 -6.65 -30.63 -30.35
CA LYS A 148 -7.43 -30.05 -29.24
C LYS A 148 -7.08 -28.63 -28.77
#